data_AF-A0A0H2Z4D2-F1
#
_entry.id   AF-A0A0H2Z4D2-F1
#
_cell.length_a   1.000
_cell.length_b   1.000
_cell.length_c   1.000
_cell.angle_alpha   90.00
_cell.angle_beta   90.00
_cell.angle_gamma   90.00
#
_symmetry.space_group_name_H-M   'P 1'
#
loop_
_entity.id
_entity.type
_entity.pdbx_description
1 polymer ?
#
loop_
_entity_poly.entity_id
_entity_poly.type
_entity_poly.pdbx_seq_one_letter_code
_entity_poly.pdbx_strand_id
1 'polypeptide(L)'
;MDNKGLLIAGASIVAGVVLGRMRFPDLESFEHFGARGAVSGRPFNPDLAGGPIENLTIDGVTINREGIAIVEKHISRFDHDPANDVMISRLKKIANKELLPEKYDLNYYTHECREYQRYCNLGWETGEPNGLDGYELWNNAHTATLEDFKIKDTDLFHPDAKK
;
A
#
# COMPACT_ATOMS: atom_id res chain seq x y z
N MET A 1 -22.92 -26.40 41.07
CA MET A 1 -22.52 -25.64 42.26
C MET A 1 -21.13 -26.11 42.66
N ASP A 2 -20.25 -25.13 42.78
CA ASP A 2 -19.07 -25.07 43.64
C ASP A 2 -17.72 -25.59 43.12
N ASN A 3 -16.96 -24.55 42.74
CA ASN A 3 -15.55 -24.40 42.46
C ASN A 3 -14.68 -24.82 43.65
N LYS A 4 -13.55 -25.50 43.40
CA LYS A 4 -12.36 -25.46 44.28
C LYS A 4 -11.10 -25.48 43.41
N GLY A 5 -10.38 -24.36 43.42
CA GLY A 5 -9.10 -24.20 42.74
C GLY A 5 -7.95 -24.90 43.45
N LEU A 6 -6.82 -25.01 42.74
CA LEU A 6 -5.51 -25.12 43.34
C LEU A 6 -4.45 -24.56 42.36
N LEU A 7 -3.83 -23.46 42.78
CA LEU A 7 -2.57 -22.95 42.24
C LEU A 7 -1.43 -23.82 42.78
N ILE A 8 -0.52 -24.26 41.90
CA ILE A 8 0.82 -24.67 42.32
C ILE A 8 1.83 -23.90 41.48
N ALA A 9 2.70 -23.21 42.20
CA ALA A 9 3.82 -22.43 41.71
C ALA A 9 5.05 -23.30 41.42
N GLY A 10 5.85 -22.85 40.44
CA GLY A 10 7.31 -22.78 40.57
C GLY A 10 8.15 -23.96 40.06
N ALA A 11 8.97 -23.68 39.04
CA ALA A 11 10.40 -23.95 39.09
C ALA A 11 11.13 -23.05 38.06
N SER A 12 11.97 -22.16 38.58
CA SER A 12 12.90 -21.30 37.85
C SER A 12 14.09 -22.11 37.33
N ILE A 13 14.67 -21.70 36.20
CA ILE A 13 16.12 -21.78 35.99
C ILE A 13 16.59 -20.39 35.54
N VAL A 14 17.28 -19.72 36.44
CA VAL A 14 18.12 -18.56 36.18
C VAL A 14 19.49 -19.11 35.77
N ALA A 15 19.96 -18.75 34.58
CA ALA A 15 21.38 -18.78 34.25
C ALA A 15 21.83 -17.33 34.03
N GLY A 16 22.60 -16.82 34.99
CA GLY A 16 23.24 -15.51 34.90
C GLY A 16 24.70 -15.60 34.49
N VAL A 17 25.32 -14.41 34.46
CA VAL A 17 26.74 -14.05 34.25
C VAL A 17 27.10 -13.77 32.78
N VAL A 18 27.82 -12.71 32.38
CA VAL A 18 27.90 -11.26 32.68
C VAL A 18 29.10 -10.75 31.86
N LEU A 19 29.01 -9.50 31.35
CA LEU A 19 30.08 -8.59 30.90
C LEU A 19 30.69 -8.75 29.48
N GLY A 20 30.25 -7.85 28.59
CA GLY A 20 30.95 -7.41 27.39
C GLY A 20 30.29 -6.16 26.83
N ARG A 21 30.79 -4.97 27.22
CA ARG A 21 30.24 -3.66 26.85
C ARG A 21 30.50 -3.39 25.36
N MET A 22 29.51 -3.61 24.51
CA MET A 22 29.46 -3.00 23.17
C MET A 22 28.24 -2.10 23.10
N ARG A 23 28.49 -0.80 22.88
CA ARG A 23 27.45 0.14 22.43
C ARG A 23 27.16 -0.21 20.98
N PHE A 24 26.03 -0.84 20.74
CA PHE A 24 25.36 -0.79 19.46
C PHE A 24 24.23 0.25 19.62
N PRO A 25 24.06 1.20 18.69
CA PRO A 25 22.86 2.02 18.71
C PRO A 25 21.67 1.07 18.55
N ASP A 26 20.72 1.15 19.48
CA ASP A 26 19.42 0.50 19.36
C ASP A 26 18.75 1.04 18.09
N LEU A 27 19.00 0.36 16.96
CA LEU A 27 18.04 0.32 15.88
C LEU A 27 16.92 -0.55 16.41
N GLU A 28 15.92 0.10 17.02
CA GLU A 28 14.61 -0.48 17.20
C GLU A 28 14.11 -0.90 15.81
N SER A 29 14.41 -2.14 15.43
CA SER A 29 13.67 -2.84 14.40
C SER A 29 12.29 -3.06 15.00
N PHE A 30 11.38 -2.12 14.76
CA PHE A 30 9.97 -2.36 14.97
C PHE A 30 9.60 -3.57 14.09
N GLU A 31 9.57 -4.76 14.68
CA GLU A 31 8.87 -5.89 14.10
C GLU A 31 7.39 -5.53 14.07
N HIS A 32 6.96 -4.86 13.00
CA HIS A 32 5.55 -4.77 12.68
C HIS A 32 5.12 -6.18 12.28
N PHE A 33 4.50 -6.90 13.20
CA PHE A 33 3.65 -8.06 12.91
C PHE A 33 2.38 -7.57 12.19
N GLY A 34 2.55 -6.82 11.10
CA GLY A 34 1.50 -6.43 10.18
C GLY A 34 1.11 -7.63 9.30
N ALA A 35 -0.09 -7.59 8.74
CA ALA A 35 -0.44 -8.54 7.72
C ALA A 35 0.51 -8.36 6.53
N ARG A 36 0.98 -9.46 5.96
CA ARG A 36 1.72 -9.43 4.69
C ARG A 36 0.73 -9.64 3.56
N GLY A 37 0.68 -8.72 2.61
CA GLY A 37 -0.16 -8.84 1.42
C GLY A 37 0.11 -10.18 0.73
N ALA A 38 -0.95 -10.91 0.41
CA ALA A 38 -0.83 -12.26 -0.14
C ALA A 38 -0.24 -12.24 -1.55
N VAL A 39 -0.54 -11.20 -2.32
CA VAL A 39 -0.07 -11.04 -3.70
C VAL A 39 1.17 -10.18 -3.79
N SER A 40 1.15 -9.01 -3.15
CA SER A 40 2.25 -8.05 -3.15
C SER A 40 3.44 -8.52 -2.32
N GLY A 41 3.20 -9.30 -1.26
CA GLY A 41 4.21 -9.66 -0.27
C GLY A 41 4.65 -8.50 0.63
N ARG A 42 4.00 -7.33 0.55
CA ARG A 42 4.34 -6.14 1.33
C ARG A 42 3.74 -6.22 2.73
N PRO A 43 4.47 -5.85 3.80
CA PRO A 43 3.88 -5.69 5.12
C PRO A 43 3.01 -4.42 5.15
N PHE A 44 1.83 -4.52 5.74
CA PHE A 44 0.91 -3.39 5.92
C PHE A 44 -0.10 -3.68 7.03
N ASN A 45 -0.81 -2.64 7.47
CA ASN A 45 -1.93 -2.73 8.39
C ASN A 45 -3.26 -2.57 7.64
N PRO A 46 -4.08 -3.64 7.48
CA PRO A 46 -5.34 -3.57 6.77
C PRO A 46 -6.39 -2.69 7.46
N ASP A 47 -6.31 -2.53 8.79
CA ASP A 47 -7.24 -1.69 9.55
C ASP A 47 -7.01 -0.19 9.28
N LEU A 48 -5.82 0.18 8.78
CA LEU A 48 -5.43 1.55 8.44
C LEU A 48 -5.43 1.81 6.93
N ALA A 49 -5.97 0.90 6.12
CA ALA A 49 -5.90 0.97 4.66
C ALA A 49 -7.07 1.72 4.01
N GLY A 50 -7.91 2.41 4.79
CA GLY A 50 -9.02 3.21 4.24
C GLY A 50 -10.18 2.39 3.69
N GLY A 51 -10.36 1.16 4.17
CA GLY A 51 -11.47 0.27 3.80
C GLY A 51 -11.04 -1.20 3.69
N PRO A 52 -12.00 -2.13 3.60
CA PRO A 52 -11.70 -3.56 3.45
C PRO A 52 -10.96 -3.83 2.13
N ILE A 53 -10.26 -4.96 2.08
CA ILE A 53 -9.72 -5.50 0.83
C ILE A 53 -10.87 -6.22 0.11
N GLU A 54 -11.04 -5.89 -1.16
CA GLU A 54 -12.06 -6.43 -2.05
C GLU A 54 -11.43 -7.34 -3.10
N ASN A 55 -12.24 -8.05 -3.89
CA ASN A 55 -11.77 -8.86 -5.00
C ASN A 55 -12.19 -8.20 -6.31
N LEU A 56 -11.45 -7.16 -6.71
CA LEU A 56 -11.74 -6.31 -7.85
C LEU A 56 -11.07 -6.83 -9.12
N THR A 57 -11.59 -6.39 -10.27
CA THR A 57 -11.04 -6.72 -11.59
C THR A 57 -10.95 -5.46 -12.45
N ILE A 58 -10.02 -5.48 -13.40
CA ILE A 58 -9.90 -4.47 -14.46
C ILE A 58 -10.84 -4.74 -15.64
N ASP A 59 -11.53 -5.89 -15.65
CA ASP A 59 -12.40 -6.30 -16.76
C ASP A 59 -13.55 -5.31 -16.95
N GLY A 60 -13.75 -4.86 -18.18
CA GLY A 60 -14.81 -3.91 -18.54
C GLY A 60 -14.52 -2.45 -18.14
N VAL A 61 -13.36 -2.16 -17.54
CA VAL A 61 -12.97 -0.79 -17.20
C VAL A 61 -12.75 0.02 -18.47
N THR A 62 -13.33 1.22 -18.49
CA THR A 62 -13.13 2.21 -19.55
C THR A 62 -12.36 3.40 -18.98
N ILE A 63 -11.17 3.66 -19.52
CA ILE A 63 -10.39 4.85 -19.16
C ILE A 63 -11.07 6.09 -19.73
N ASN A 64 -11.44 7.02 -18.86
CA ASN A 64 -12.12 8.26 -19.22
C ASN A 64 -11.47 9.48 -18.54
N ARG A 65 -11.90 10.68 -18.96
CA ARG A 65 -11.32 11.95 -18.46
C ARG A 65 -11.53 12.18 -16.96
N GLU A 66 -12.66 11.75 -16.41
CA GLU A 66 -12.97 11.94 -14.98
C GLU A 66 -12.04 11.10 -14.11
N GLY A 67 -11.83 9.82 -14.42
CA GLY A 67 -10.87 9.01 -13.69
C GLY A 67 -9.43 9.47 -13.92
N ILE A 68 -9.06 9.98 -15.11
CA ILE A 68 -7.73 10.57 -15.31
C ILE A 68 -7.53 11.77 -14.37
N ALA A 69 -8.53 12.62 -14.19
CA ALA A 69 -8.45 13.72 -13.24
C ALA A 69 -8.30 13.24 -11.78
N ILE A 70 -8.91 12.10 -11.43
CA ILE A 70 -8.69 11.44 -10.13
C ILE A 70 -7.24 10.99 -10.00
N VAL A 71 -6.70 10.29 -11.00
CA VAL A 71 -5.30 9.86 -11.02
C VAL A 71 -4.36 11.04 -10.86
N GLU A 72 -4.53 12.10 -11.65
CA GLU A 72 -3.72 13.32 -11.57
C GLU A 72 -3.79 13.98 -10.20
N LYS A 73 -4.99 14.08 -9.60
CA LYS A 73 -5.17 14.61 -8.25
C LYS A 73 -4.47 13.73 -7.21
N HIS A 74 -4.58 12.42 -7.32
CA HIS A 74 -3.94 11.48 -6.41
C HIS A 74 -2.44 11.64 -6.42
N ILE A 75 -1.80 11.51 -7.58
CA ILE A 75 -0.34 11.55 -7.67
C ILE A 75 0.26 12.92 -7.34
N SER A 76 -0.51 14.01 -7.51
CA SER A 76 -0.02 15.37 -7.26
C SER A 76 0.36 15.65 -5.80
N ARG A 77 -0.01 14.76 -4.87
CA ARG A 77 0.37 14.85 -3.45
C ARG A 77 1.80 14.39 -3.18
N PHE A 78 2.39 13.59 -4.07
CA PHE A 78 3.70 12.97 -3.89
C PHE A 78 4.80 13.76 -4.62
N ASP A 79 6.05 13.41 -4.30
CA ASP A 79 7.20 13.87 -5.08
C ASP A 79 7.06 13.45 -6.55
N HIS A 80 7.56 14.32 -7.44
CA HIS A 80 7.47 14.09 -8.87
C HIS A 80 8.23 12.84 -9.32
N ASP A 81 7.54 11.97 -10.05
CA ASP A 81 8.10 10.78 -10.69
C ASP A 81 7.85 10.82 -12.21
N PRO A 82 8.90 10.86 -13.06
CA PRO A 82 8.76 10.81 -14.51
C PRO A 82 8.00 9.60 -15.05
N ALA A 83 7.97 8.48 -14.32
CA ALA A 83 7.21 7.29 -14.72
C ALA A 83 5.70 7.59 -14.73
N ASN A 84 5.22 8.42 -13.80
CA ASN A 84 3.82 8.83 -13.74
C ASN A 84 3.42 9.69 -14.95
N ASP A 85 4.32 10.56 -15.43
CA ASP A 85 4.06 11.37 -16.63
C ASP A 85 3.82 10.49 -17.86
N VAL A 86 4.63 9.43 -18.01
CA VAL A 86 4.47 8.47 -19.10
C VAL A 86 3.11 7.77 -19.00
N MET A 87 2.73 7.32 -17.80
CA MET A 87 1.44 6.66 -17.59
C MET A 87 0.27 7.60 -17.88
N ILE A 88 0.27 8.83 -17.34
CA ILE A 88 -0.79 9.83 -17.62
C ILE A 88 -0.90 10.12 -19.11
N SER A 89 0.24 10.28 -19.81
CA SER A 89 0.26 10.52 -21.25
C SER A 89 -0.40 9.37 -22.02
N ARG A 90 -0.12 8.12 -21.63
CA ARG A 90 -0.79 6.94 -22.20
C ARG A 90 -2.29 6.93 -21.91
N LEU A 91 -2.71 7.18 -20.67
CA LEU A 91 -4.13 7.25 -20.30
C LEU A 91 -4.89 8.30 -21.12
N LYS A 92 -4.30 9.48 -21.34
CA LYS A 92 -4.90 10.54 -22.17
C LYS A 92 -5.06 10.11 -23.63
N LYS A 93 -4.04 9.46 -24.22
CA LYS A 93 -4.13 8.89 -25.58
C LYS A 93 -5.22 7.83 -25.68
N ILE A 94 -5.35 6.96 -24.68
CA ILE A 94 -6.40 5.93 -24.62
C ILE A 94 -7.79 6.58 -24.55
N ALA A 95 -7.98 7.57 -23.67
CA ALA A 95 -9.26 8.30 -23.57
C ALA A 95 -9.63 9.04 -24.86
N ASN A 96 -8.63 9.48 -25.64
CA ASN A 96 -8.83 10.08 -26.97
C ASN A 96 -8.94 9.07 -28.11
N LYS A 97 -8.87 7.75 -27.83
CA LYS A 97 -8.90 6.66 -28.82
C LYS A 97 -7.71 6.65 -29.78
N GLU A 98 -6.59 7.26 -29.38
CA GLU A 98 -5.33 7.30 -30.13
C GLU A 98 -4.44 6.08 -29.82
N LEU A 99 -4.73 5.39 -28.71
CA LEU A 99 -4.01 4.20 -28.24
C LEU A 99 -5.02 3.18 -27.70
N LEU A 100 -4.80 1.89 -27.96
CA LEU A 100 -5.58 0.83 -27.32
C LEU A 100 -5.02 0.56 -25.91
N PRO A 101 -5.88 0.36 -24.91
CA PRO A 101 -5.42 0.10 -23.55
C PRO A 101 -4.70 -1.24 -23.46
N GLU A 102 -3.55 -1.24 -22.79
CA GLU A 102 -2.86 -2.46 -22.38
C GLU A 102 -3.12 -2.75 -20.89
N LYS A 103 -2.74 -3.95 -20.44
CA LYS A 103 -2.94 -4.38 -19.05
C LYS A 103 -2.31 -3.41 -18.04
N TYR A 104 -1.12 -2.88 -18.33
CA TYR A 104 -0.46 -1.91 -17.46
C TYR A 104 -1.25 -0.60 -17.33
N ASP A 105 -1.85 -0.11 -18.42
CA ASP A 105 -2.64 1.13 -18.40
C ASP A 105 -3.89 0.96 -17.53
N LEU A 106 -4.56 -0.19 -17.66
CA LEU A 106 -5.75 -0.53 -16.87
C LEU A 106 -5.40 -0.75 -15.39
N ASN A 107 -4.32 -1.48 -15.11
CA ASN A 107 -3.82 -1.71 -13.75
C ASN A 107 -3.51 -0.38 -13.06
N TYR A 108 -2.69 0.48 -13.69
CA TYR A 108 -2.34 1.78 -13.14
C TYR A 108 -3.59 2.64 -12.92
N TYR A 109 -4.43 2.82 -13.93
CA TYR A 109 -5.63 3.64 -13.82
C TYR A 109 -6.55 3.21 -12.68
N THR A 110 -6.82 1.91 -12.58
CA THR A 110 -7.72 1.37 -11.55
C THR A 110 -7.09 1.41 -10.16
N HIS A 111 -5.80 1.10 -10.05
CA HIS A 111 -5.02 1.19 -8.82
C HIS A 111 -5.03 2.63 -8.28
N GLU A 112 -4.57 3.60 -9.06
CA GLU A 112 -4.46 4.99 -8.61
C GLU A 112 -5.85 5.57 -8.22
N CYS A 113 -6.91 5.23 -8.95
CA CYS A 113 -8.27 5.65 -8.58
C CYS A 113 -8.75 5.02 -7.27
N ARG A 114 -8.48 3.73 -7.06
CA ARG A 114 -8.90 3.01 -5.85
C ARG A 114 -8.09 3.44 -4.64
N GLU A 115 -6.80 3.66 -4.79
CA GLU A 115 -5.94 4.16 -3.74
C GLU A 115 -6.37 5.57 -3.31
N TYR A 116 -6.68 6.45 -4.27
CA TYR A 116 -7.25 7.77 -3.97
C TYR A 116 -8.55 7.68 -3.13
N GLN A 117 -9.45 6.74 -3.45
CA GLN A 117 -10.66 6.53 -2.66
C GLN A 117 -10.34 6.11 -1.22
N ARG A 118 -9.31 5.28 -1.01
CA ARG A 118 -8.85 4.89 0.34
C ARG A 118 -8.30 6.10 1.10
N TYR A 119 -7.52 6.95 0.44
CA TYR A 119 -7.07 8.23 1.02
C TYR A 119 -8.24 9.12 1.42
N CYS A 120 -9.27 9.24 0.57
CA CYS A 120 -10.49 9.98 0.91
C CYS A 120 -11.18 9.43 2.17
N ASN A 121 -11.30 8.11 2.28
CA ASN A 121 -11.90 7.46 3.44
C ASN A 121 -11.11 7.69 4.73
N LEU A 122 -9.80 7.95 4.62
CA LEU A 122 -8.90 8.27 5.74
C LEU A 122 -8.85 9.78 6.05
N GLY A 123 -9.62 10.61 5.34
CA GLY A 123 -9.65 12.06 5.52
C GLY A 123 -8.57 12.84 4.77
N TRP A 124 -7.85 12.18 3.85
CA TRP A 124 -6.75 12.76 3.07
C TRP A 124 -7.13 12.97 1.62
N GLU A 125 -8.19 13.74 1.38
CA GLU A 125 -8.61 14.09 0.01
C GLU A 125 -7.52 14.93 -0.72
N THR A 126 -6.75 15.71 0.05
CA THR A 126 -5.65 16.55 -0.44
C THR A 126 -4.44 16.45 0.48
N GLY A 127 -3.24 16.50 -0.10
CA GLY A 127 -1.98 16.40 0.65
C GLY A 127 -1.78 15.04 1.32
N GLU A 128 -0.79 14.99 2.20
CA GLU A 128 -0.46 13.83 3.03
C GLU A 128 0.23 14.26 4.33
N PRO A 129 0.25 13.41 5.38
CA PRO A 129 1.04 13.66 6.56
C PRO A 129 2.54 13.74 6.21
N ASN A 130 3.31 14.49 7.00
CA ASN A 130 4.75 14.59 6.80
C ASN A 130 5.49 13.38 7.39
N GLY A 131 6.59 12.99 6.76
CA GLY A 131 7.53 12.02 7.32
C GLY A 131 6.96 10.60 7.38
N LEU A 132 7.21 9.90 8.49
CA LEU A 132 6.86 8.49 8.65
C LEU A 132 5.34 8.24 8.56
N ASP A 133 4.52 9.15 9.06
CA ASP A 133 3.07 9.00 9.01
C ASP A 133 2.53 9.04 7.57
N GLY A 134 3.17 9.84 6.69
CA GLY A 134 2.84 9.88 5.27
C GLY A 134 3.22 8.58 4.57
N TYR A 135 4.42 8.06 4.88
CA TYR A 135 4.85 6.76 4.38
C TYR A 135 3.93 5.62 4.82
N GLU A 136 3.52 5.58 6.09
CA GLU A 136 2.62 4.54 6.62
C GLU A 136 1.23 4.64 5.98
N LEU A 137 0.70 5.85 5.83
CA LEU A 137 -0.56 6.09 5.12
C LEU A 137 -0.50 5.54 3.70
N TRP A 138 0.53 5.93 2.95
CA TRP A 138 0.78 5.45 1.59
C TRP A 138 0.92 3.94 1.56
N ASN A 139 1.81 3.37 2.38
CA ASN A 139 2.11 1.94 2.33
C ASN A 139 0.86 1.09 2.62
N ASN A 140 0.02 1.52 3.57
CA ASN A 140 -1.21 0.80 3.92
C ASN A 140 -2.26 0.90 2.80
N ALA A 141 -2.51 2.09 2.26
CA ALA A 141 -3.48 2.29 1.18
C ALA A 141 -3.02 1.65 -0.14
N HIS A 142 -1.76 1.84 -0.52
CA HIS A 142 -1.14 1.26 -1.71
C HIS A 142 -1.16 -0.26 -1.66
N THR A 143 -0.68 -0.85 -0.56
CA THR A 143 -0.63 -2.32 -0.42
C THR A 143 -2.02 -2.92 -0.48
N ALA A 144 -3.02 -2.36 0.21
CA ALA A 144 -4.38 -2.87 0.13
C ALA A 144 -4.98 -2.77 -1.27
N THR A 145 -4.60 -1.76 -2.04
CA THR A 145 -5.05 -1.61 -3.44
C THR A 145 -4.40 -2.63 -4.37
N LEU A 146 -3.11 -2.96 -4.16
CA LEU A 146 -2.46 -4.07 -4.86
C LEU A 146 -3.20 -5.39 -4.60
N GLU A 147 -3.63 -5.62 -3.36
CA GLU A 147 -4.39 -6.81 -2.99
C GLU A 147 -5.81 -6.79 -3.58
N ASP A 148 -6.46 -5.63 -3.69
CA ASP A 148 -7.78 -5.49 -4.32
C ASP A 148 -7.80 -6.09 -5.74
N PHE A 149 -6.77 -5.78 -6.53
CA PHE A 149 -6.66 -6.19 -7.94
C PHE A 149 -5.77 -7.41 -8.16
N LYS A 150 -5.16 -7.96 -7.09
CA LYS A 150 -4.22 -9.09 -7.15
C LYS A 150 -3.06 -8.84 -8.10
N ILE A 151 -2.42 -7.68 -7.96
CA ILE A 151 -1.27 -7.25 -8.75
C ILE A 151 -0.07 -6.94 -7.85
N LYS A 152 1.12 -6.86 -8.45
CA LYS A 152 2.36 -6.43 -7.79
C LYS A 152 2.76 -5.05 -8.30
N ASP A 153 3.66 -4.38 -7.59
CA ASP A 153 4.23 -3.08 -8.03
C ASP A 153 4.79 -3.13 -9.46
N THR A 154 5.38 -4.28 -9.84
CA THR A 154 5.94 -4.49 -11.18
C THR A 154 4.91 -4.46 -12.30
N ASP A 155 3.63 -4.61 -11.97
CA ASP A 155 2.50 -4.66 -12.89
C ASP A 155 1.80 -3.31 -13.09
N LEU A 156 2.21 -2.26 -12.35
CA LEU A 156 1.62 -0.92 -12.45
C LEU A 156 2.16 -0.15 -13.65
N PHE A 157 3.48 -0.08 -13.81
CA PHE A 157 4.10 0.75 -14.84
C PHE A 157 4.32 0.01 -16.16
N HIS A 158 3.82 0.62 -17.24
CA HIS A 158 4.13 0.18 -18.60
C HIS A 158 5.65 0.17 -18.84
N PRO A 159 6.22 -0.79 -19.60
CA PRO A 159 7.66 -0.83 -19.88
C PRO A 159 8.26 0.46 -20.46
N ASP A 160 7.46 1.30 -21.13
CA ASP A 160 7.90 2.61 -21.62
C ASP A 160 8.18 3.63 -20.50
N ALA A 161 7.61 3.44 -19.31
CA ALA A 161 7.84 4.29 -18.14
C ALA A 161 9.14 3.93 -17.39
N LYS A 162 9.77 2.80 -17.74
CA LYS A 162 11.02 2.31 -17.11
C LYS A 162 12.28 2.74 -17.87
N LYS A 163 12.14 3.58 -18.89
CA LYS A 163 13.21 4.00 -19.81
C LYS A 163 13.85 5.31 -19.37
#